data_AF-A0A7L4FQL5-F1
#
_entry.id   AF-A0A7L4FQL5-F1
#
_cell.length_a   1.000
_cell.length_b   1.000
_cell.length_c   1.000
_cell.angle_alpha   90.00
_cell.angle_beta   90.00
_cell.angle_gamma   90.00
#
_symmetry.space_group_name_H-M   'P 1'
#
loop_
_entity.id
_entity.type
_entity.pdbx_description
1 polymer ?
#
loop_
_entity_poly.entity_id
_entity_poly.type
_entity_poly.pdbx_seq_one_letter_code
_entity_poly.pdbx_strand_id
1 'polypeptide(L)'
;MEATQPYGGVPPPPGSLGPPLRLSPGDVVEVTVAEAEQLWWQGRNLATGDLGWFPSAAVRPFVCVPLPDLSVYPWFAGPMERGEAEEALAPRSDGAFLVRQRVKDGSEFAVSIKFRGEVKHIKVMTGEGLFRVTDKKAFKGLVV
;
A
#
# COMPACT_ATOMS: atom_id res chain seq x y z
N MET A 1 6.59 -9.60 1.45
CA MET A 1 7.86 -9.64 2.20
C MET A 1 8.32 -8.21 2.50
N GLU A 2 9.13 -7.99 3.53
CA GLU A 2 9.73 -6.69 3.84
C GLU A 2 11.25 -6.78 3.73
N ALA A 3 11.88 -5.83 3.04
CA ALA A 3 13.31 -5.71 2.94
C ALA A 3 13.93 -5.31 4.28
N THR A 4 14.87 -6.10 4.77
CA THR A 4 15.62 -5.83 6.00
C THR A 4 17.01 -5.29 5.71
N GLN A 5 17.51 -5.51 4.49
CA GLN A 5 18.83 -5.11 4.04
C GLN A 5 18.72 -4.31 2.75
N PRO A 6 19.60 -3.30 2.54
CA PRO A 6 19.68 -2.61 1.27
C PRO A 6 20.26 -3.54 0.20
N TYR A 7 19.75 -3.44 -1.02
CA TYR A 7 20.32 -4.14 -2.17
C TYR A 7 20.29 -3.23 -3.40
N GLY A 8 21.47 -2.86 -3.87
CA GLY A 8 21.66 -1.92 -4.99
C GLY A 8 21.81 -2.59 -6.36
N GLY A 9 21.69 -3.91 -6.44
CA GLY A 9 21.97 -4.69 -7.66
C GLY A 9 23.33 -5.37 -7.69
N VAL A 10 24.04 -5.44 -6.57
CA VAL A 10 25.35 -6.09 -6.43
C VAL A 10 25.32 -7.09 -5.27
N PRO A 11 25.75 -8.36 -5.46
CA PRO A 11 26.11 -8.95 -6.75
C PRO A 11 24.92 -8.95 -7.73
N PRO A 12 25.13 -8.98 -9.05
CA PRO A 12 24.02 -9.07 -9.99
C PRO A 12 23.31 -10.44 -9.88
N PRO A 13 22.02 -10.53 -10.24
CA PRO A 13 21.32 -11.81 -10.34
C PRO A 13 22.04 -12.74 -11.33
N PRO A 14 22.04 -14.07 -11.09
CA PRO A 14 22.55 -15.06 -12.03
C PRO A 14 22.04 -14.80 -13.46
N GLY A 15 22.95 -14.88 -14.45
CA GLY A 15 22.85 -14.20 -15.75
C GLY A 15 21.65 -14.53 -16.66
N SER A 16 20.79 -15.47 -16.30
CA SER A 16 19.54 -15.79 -17.02
C SER A 16 18.27 -15.23 -16.37
N LEU A 17 18.35 -14.71 -15.14
CA LEU A 17 17.15 -14.33 -14.38
C LEU A 17 16.59 -12.97 -14.82
N GLY A 18 17.44 -11.99 -15.10
CA GLY A 18 17.04 -10.65 -15.56
C GLY A 18 17.57 -9.52 -14.69
N PRO A 19 16.93 -8.33 -14.69
CA PRO A 19 17.45 -7.15 -14.01
C PRO A 19 17.36 -7.25 -12.48
N PRO A 20 18.30 -6.62 -11.74
CA PRO A 20 18.21 -6.54 -10.29
C PRO A 20 17.04 -5.65 -9.85
N LEU A 21 16.33 -6.06 -8.82
CA LEU A 21 15.39 -5.20 -8.10
C LEU A 21 16.12 -4.45 -7.00
N ARG A 22 16.06 -3.11 -7.01
CA ARG A 22 16.65 -2.29 -5.94
C ARG A 22 15.76 -2.33 -4.69
N LEU A 23 16.38 -2.52 -3.53
CA LEU A 23 15.70 -2.55 -2.23
C LEU A 23 16.33 -1.56 -1.26
N SER A 24 15.48 -0.85 -0.53
CA SER A 24 15.84 -0.10 0.68
C SER A 24 15.25 -0.80 1.91
N PRO A 25 15.90 -0.74 3.08
CA PRO A 25 15.32 -1.28 4.31
C PRO A 25 13.93 -0.68 4.58
N GLY A 26 12.97 -1.55 4.84
CA GLY A 26 11.56 -1.19 5.00
C GLY A 26 10.74 -1.25 3.70
N ASP A 27 11.33 -1.45 2.52
CA ASP A 27 10.54 -1.65 1.31
C ASP A 27 9.70 -2.92 1.41
N VAL A 28 8.46 -2.87 0.94
CA VAL A 28 7.60 -4.06 0.86
C VAL A 28 7.70 -4.63 -0.54
N VAL A 29 8.03 -5.91 -0.62
CA VAL A 29 8.19 -6.65 -1.87
C VAL A 29 7.11 -7.71 -1.98
N GLU A 30 6.33 -7.64 -3.05
CA GLU A 30 5.41 -8.70 -3.48
C GLU A 30 6.22 -9.73 -4.25
N VAL A 31 6.33 -10.94 -3.70
CA VAL A 31 7.17 -12.00 -4.27
C VAL A 31 6.38 -12.77 -5.30
N THR A 32 6.86 -12.78 -6.55
CA THR A 32 6.21 -13.43 -7.68
C THR A 32 6.83 -14.78 -8.01
N VAL A 33 8.14 -14.92 -7.78
CA VAL A 33 8.87 -16.19 -7.95
C VAL A 33 9.73 -16.41 -6.71
N ALA A 34 9.44 -17.48 -5.97
CA ALA A 34 10.24 -17.94 -4.85
C ALA A 34 10.28 -19.47 -4.83
N GLU A 35 11.45 -20.01 -5.14
CA GLU A 35 11.77 -21.42 -4.94
C GLU A 35 12.61 -21.54 -3.66
N ALA A 36 12.31 -22.55 -2.83
CA ALA A 36 12.88 -22.68 -1.49
C ALA A 36 14.40 -22.92 -1.51
N GLU A 37 14.89 -23.60 -2.55
CA GLU A 37 16.30 -23.94 -2.76
C GLU A 37 17.07 -22.80 -3.45
N GLN A 38 16.39 -21.79 -3.97
CA GLN A 38 17.02 -20.67 -4.67
C GLN A 38 17.32 -19.50 -3.72
N LEU A 39 18.53 -18.95 -3.85
CA LEU A 39 18.96 -17.76 -3.12
C LEU A 39 18.47 -16.45 -3.74
N TRP A 40 17.88 -16.51 -4.94
CA TRP A 40 17.41 -15.36 -5.70
C TRP A 40 15.91 -15.49 -5.93
N TRP A 41 15.16 -14.48 -5.49
CA TRP A 41 13.73 -14.41 -5.71
C TRP A 41 13.41 -13.26 -6.64
N GLN A 42 12.29 -13.39 -7.35
CA GLN A 42 11.73 -12.32 -8.16
C GLN A 42 10.56 -11.69 -7.40
N GLY A 43 10.45 -10.38 -7.50
CA GLY A 43 9.30 -9.69 -6.97
C GLY A 43 9.15 -8.29 -7.51
N ARG A 44 8.12 -7.62 -7.01
CA ARG A 44 7.81 -6.22 -7.26
C ARG A 44 8.02 -5.42 -5.99
N ASN A 45 8.86 -4.39 -6.03
CA ASN A 45 8.95 -3.42 -4.97
C ASN A 45 7.69 -2.55 -5.00
N LEU A 46 6.88 -2.60 -3.96
CA LEU A 46 5.59 -1.89 -3.91
C LEU A 46 5.74 -0.38 -3.65
N ALA A 47 6.92 0.08 -3.22
CA ALA A 47 7.20 1.50 -3.04
C ALA A 47 7.52 2.19 -4.39
N THR A 48 8.34 1.54 -5.24
CA THR A 48 8.78 2.07 -6.54
C THR A 48 7.95 1.56 -7.71
N GLY A 49 7.32 0.39 -7.58
CA GLY A 49 6.60 -0.32 -8.64
C GLY A 49 7.50 -1.21 -9.50
N ASP A 50 8.81 -1.20 -9.28
CA ASP A 50 9.79 -1.92 -10.10
C ASP A 50 9.70 -3.43 -9.90
N LEU A 51 9.99 -4.18 -10.96
CA LEU A 51 10.05 -5.64 -10.94
C LEU A 51 11.47 -6.10 -11.25
N GLY A 52 11.96 -7.09 -10.52
CA GLY A 52 13.28 -7.67 -10.75
C GLY A 52 13.65 -8.71 -9.71
N TRP A 53 14.94 -9.06 -9.70
CA TRP A 53 15.49 -10.12 -8.85
C TRP A 53 16.33 -9.57 -7.70
N PHE A 54 16.19 -10.19 -6.53
CA PHE A 54 16.90 -9.82 -5.32
C PHE A 54 17.27 -11.07 -4.50
N PRO A 55 18.30 -10.99 -3.63
CA PRO A 55 18.65 -12.09 -2.74
C PRO A 55 17.53 -12.36 -1.72
N SER A 56 17.10 -13.61 -1.57
CA SER A 56 16.02 -13.99 -0.64
C SER A 56 16.33 -13.60 0.81
N ALA A 57 17.60 -13.66 1.21
CA ALA A 57 18.07 -13.24 2.53
C ALA A 57 17.90 -11.74 2.83
N ALA A 58 17.68 -10.91 1.80
CA ALA A 58 17.48 -9.46 1.96
C ALA A 58 16.07 -9.11 2.46
N VAL A 59 15.15 -10.08 2.50
CA VAL A 59 13.76 -9.87 2.91
C VAL A 59 13.32 -10.85 4.00
N ARG A 60 12.26 -10.50 4.72
CA ARG A 60 11.58 -11.38 5.68
C ARG A 60 10.06 -11.35 5.46
N PRO A 61 9.29 -12.28 6.04
CA PRO A 61 7.83 -12.17 6.08
C PRO A 61 7.41 -10.80 6.60
N PHE A 62 6.55 -10.12 5.84
CA PHE A 62 5.97 -8.86 6.31
C PHE A 62 4.90 -9.19 7.35
N VAL A 63 5.02 -8.60 8.53
CA VAL A 63 4.03 -8.73 9.59
C VAL A 63 3.16 -7.49 9.57
N CYS A 64 1.85 -7.69 9.35
CA CYS A 64 0.88 -6.61 9.41
C CYS A 64 0.90 -5.99 10.81
N VAL A 65 1.18 -4.69 10.88
CA VAL A 65 1.11 -3.93 12.13
C VAL A 65 -0.35 -3.53 12.34
N PRO A 66 -0.90 -3.62 13.56
CA PRO A 66 -2.23 -3.12 13.86
C PRO A 66 -2.38 -1.67 13.42
N LEU A 67 -3.52 -1.33 12.81
CA LEU A 67 -3.83 0.06 12.50
C LEU A 67 -3.78 0.90 13.78
N PRO A 68 -3.10 2.06 13.77
CA PRO A 68 -3.20 2.99 14.89
C PRO A 68 -4.64 3.48 15.01
N ASP A 69 -4.98 4.01 16.18
CA ASP A 69 -6.27 4.68 16.35
C ASP A 69 -6.37 5.85 15.37
N LEU A 70 -7.26 5.71 14.38
CA LEU A 70 -7.44 6.72 13.33
C LEU A 70 -8.33 7.88 13.79
N SER A 71 -9.06 7.72 14.90
CA SER A 71 -9.99 8.74 15.40
C SER A 71 -9.30 10.02 15.87
N VAL A 72 -7.99 9.96 16.11
CA VAL A 72 -7.17 11.15 16.42
C VAL A 72 -6.92 12.05 15.20
N TYR A 73 -7.16 11.55 13.98
CA TYR A 73 -6.92 12.32 12.76
C TYR A 73 -8.19 13.04 12.30
N PRO A 74 -8.14 14.36 12.04
CA PRO A 74 -9.31 15.15 11.69
C PRO A 74 -9.90 14.80 10.31
N TRP A 75 -9.13 14.13 9.47
CA TRP A 75 -9.58 13.64 8.16
C TRP A 75 -10.33 12.31 8.26
N PHE A 76 -10.28 11.61 9.40
CA PHE A 76 -10.96 10.34 9.57
C PHE A 76 -12.37 10.56 10.09
N ALA A 77 -13.36 10.19 9.27
CA ALA A 77 -14.77 10.35 9.58
C ALA A 77 -15.39 9.15 10.32
N GLY A 78 -14.60 8.09 10.57
CA GLY A 78 -15.10 6.86 11.18
C GLY A 78 -16.01 6.05 10.26
N PRO A 79 -16.90 5.23 10.84
CA PRO A 79 -17.93 4.51 10.11
C PRO A 79 -18.90 5.50 9.45
N MET A 80 -18.84 5.62 8.13
CA MET A 80 -19.63 6.59 7.38
C MET A 80 -19.97 6.06 5.99
N GLU A 81 -21.24 6.18 5.62
CA GLU A 81 -21.76 5.77 4.34
C GLU A 81 -21.42 6.77 3.23
N ARG A 82 -21.63 6.33 1.98
CA ARG A 82 -21.33 7.15 0.81
C ARG A 82 -22.17 8.44 0.79
N GLY A 83 -23.46 8.35 1.08
CA GLY A 83 -24.38 9.50 1.06
C GLY A 83 -24.04 10.53 2.12
N GLU A 84 -23.73 10.08 3.34
CA GLU A 84 -23.30 10.96 4.44
C GLU A 84 -22.03 11.73 4.10
N ALA A 85 -21.07 11.08 3.44
CA ALA A 85 -19.85 11.74 2.97
C ALA A 85 -20.12 12.79 1.87
N GLU A 86 -21.09 12.54 0.99
CA GLU A 86 -21.51 13.50 -0.03
C GLU A 86 -22.15 14.74 0.59
N GLU A 87 -23.03 14.57 1.57
CA GLU A 87 -23.65 15.67 2.32
C GLU A 87 -22.62 16.48 3.12
N ALA A 88 -21.69 15.80 3.81
CA ALA A 88 -20.66 16.46 4.62
C ALA A 88 -19.68 17.30 3.77
N LEU A 89 -19.39 16.86 2.55
CA LEU A 89 -18.50 17.55 1.62
C LEU A 89 -19.23 18.58 0.73
N ALA A 90 -20.53 18.45 0.52
CA ALA A 90 -21.32 19.37 -0.33
C ALA A 90 -21.10 20.86 0.00
N PRO A 91 -21.14 21.32 1.27
CA PRO A 91 -20.93 22.73 1.60
C PRO A 91 -19.45 23.16 1.62
N ARG A 92 -18.50 22.25 1.42
CA ARG A 92 -17.05 22.53 1.52
C ARG A 92 -16.47 23.04 0.21
N SER A 93 -15.24 23.56 0.26
CA SER A 93 -14.48 23.93 -0.94
C SER A 93 -13.92 22.71 -1.65
N ASP A 94 -13.59 22.86 -2.94
CA ASP A 94 -12.82 21.86 -3.67
C ASP A 94 -11.47 21.57 -2.96
N GLY A 95 -11.05 20.31 -2.97
CA GLY A 95 -9.90 19.80 -2.23
C GLY A 95 -10.22 19.27 -0.84
N ALA A 96 -11.40 19.57 -0.28
CA ALA A 96 -11.83 18.98 0.98
C ALA A 96 -12.03 17.46 0.83
N PHE A 97 -11.50 16.69 1.77
CA PHE A 97 -11.57 15.23 1.75
C PHE A 97 -11.81 14.66 3.14
N LEU A 98 -12.26 13.40 3.17
CA LEU A 98 -12.35 12.57 4.36
C LEU A 98 -12.06 11.11 4.01
N VAL A 99 -11.60 10.35 4.99
CA VAL A 99 -11.49 8.89 4.91
C VAL A 99 -12.59 8.29 5.77
N ARG A 100 -13.39 7.41 5.17
CA ARG A 100 -14.49 6.72 5.83
C ARG A 100 -14.28 5.22 5.84
N GLN A 101 -14.75 4.58 6.90
CA GLN A 101 -14.76 3.14 7.07
C GLN A 101 -16.13 2.59 6.69
N ARG A 102 -16.18 1.54 5.86
CA ARG A 102 -17.45 0.89 5.52
C ARG A 102 -17.89 -0.01 6.66
N VAL A 103 -19.15 0.18 7.08
CA VAL A 103 -19.76 -0.48 8.24
C VAL A 103 -19.88 -2.00 8.06
N LYS A 104 -20.07 -2.51 6.84
CA LYS A 104 -20.33 -3.94 6.60
C LYS A 104 -19.09 -4.84 6.76
N ASP A 105 -17.90 -4.37 6.41
CA ASP A 105 -16.71 -5.23 6.34
C ASP A 105 -15.61 -4.85 7.35
N GLY A 106 -15.77 -3.76 8.12
CA GLY A 106 -14.87 -3.32 9.20
C GLY A 106 -13.41 -3.03 8.79
N SER A 107 -13.01 -3.41 7.58
CA SER A 107 -11.66 -3.38 7.04
C SER A 107 -11.60 -2.63 5.71
N GLU A 108 -12.74 -2.33 5.09
CA GLU A 108 -12.82 -1.59 3.84
C GLU A 108 -12.90 -0.08 4.11
N PHE A 109 -11.93 0.66 3.58
CA PHE A 109 -11.88 2.12 3.65
C PHE A 109 -12.20 2.75 2.29
N ALA A 110 -12.63 4.00 2.30
CA ALA A 110 -12.77 4.81 1.11
C ALA A 110 -12.33 6.26 1.37
N VAL A 111 -11.73 6.88 0.37
CA VAL A 111 -11.43 8.31 0.36
C VAL A 111 -12.54 9.02 -0.41
N SER A 112 -13.20 9.98 0.23
CA SER A 112 -14.18 10.86 -0.40
C SER A 112 -13.58 12.25 -0.50
N ILE A 113 -13.60 12.85 -1.70
CA ILE A 113 -12.99 14.15 -1.97
C ILE A 113 -13.90 15.00 -2.86
N LYS A 114 -14.04 16.28 -2.52
CA LYS A 114 -14.71 17.26 -3.38
C LYS A 114 -13.74 17.79 -4.42
N PHE A 115 -14.09 17.68 -5.69
CA PHE A 115 -13.28 18.14 -6.81
C PHE A 115 -14.18 18.65 -7.94
N ARG A 116 -14.00 19.92 -8.34
CA ARG A 116 -14.79 20.61 -9.38
C ARG A 116 -16.28 20.59 -9.07
N GLY A 117 -16.65 20.84 -7.82
CA GLY A 117 -18.04 20.86 -7.38
C GLY A 117 -18.69 19.48 -7.16
N GLU A 118 -18.02 18.39 -7.53
CA GLU A 118 -18.53 17.03 -7.37
C GLU A 118 -17.76 16.26 -6.29
N VAL A 119 -18.45 15.37 -5.56
CA VAL A 119 -17.79 14.46 -4.62
C VAL A 119 -17.42 13.17 -5.35
N LYS A 120 -16.12 12.86 -5.37
CA LYS A 120 -15.58 11.61 -5.91
C LYS A 120 -15.24 10.66 -4.77
N HIS A 121 -15.39 9.35 -5.02
CA HIS A 121 -15.12 8.29 -4.06
C HIS A 121 -14.09 7.33 -4.63
N ILE A 122 -13.05 7.07 -3.84
CA ILE A 122 -11.95 6.19 -4.21
C ILE A 122 -11.93 5.05 -3.19
N LYS A 123 -12.03 3.81 -3.68
CA LYS A 123 -11.94 2.62 -2.84
C LYS A 123 -10.50 2.42 -2.39
N VAL A 124 -10.30 2.20 -1.10
CA VAL A 124 -9.02 1.70 -0.56
C VAL A 124 -9.12 0.18 -0.48
N MET A 125 -8.30 -0.49 -1.26
CA MET A 125 -8.19 -1.94 -1.27
C MET A 125 -7.25 -2.36 -0.15
N THR A 126 -7.70 -3.29 0.69
CA THR A 126 -6.92 -3.88 1.77
C THR A 126 -6.64 -5.34 1.47
N GLY A 127 -5.38 -5.74 1.53
CA GLY A 127 -4.96 -7.13 1.30
C GLY A 127 -3.56 -7.37 1.84
N GLU A 128 -3.37 -8.50 2.52
CA GLU A 128 -2.07 -8.91 3.10
C GLU A 128 -1.49 -7.88 4.09
N GLY A 129 -2.35 -7.11 4.77
CA GLY A 129 -1.93 -6.05 5.69
C GLY A 129 -1.45 -4.77 5.02
N LEU A 130 -1.70 -4.61 3.71
CA LEU A 130 -1.34 -3.44 2.94
C LEU A 130 -2.57 -2.70 2.41
N PHE A 131 -2.42 -1.40 2.20
CA PHE A 131 -3.44 -0.48 1.69
C PHE A 131 -3.06 -0.05 0.28
N ARG A 132 -4.00 -0.09 -0.66
CA ARG A 132 -3.79 0.27 -2.07
C ARG A 132 -4.95 1.15 -2.57
N VAL A 133 -4.62 2.22 -3.28
CA VAL A 133 -5.59 2.99 -4.09
C VAL A 133 -5.58 2.54 -5.56
N THR A 134 -4.43 2.03 -6.00
CA THR A 134 -4.22 1.47 -7.35
C THR A 134 -3.36 0.21 -7.22
N ASP A 135 -3.36 -0.65 -8.22
CA ASP A 135 -2.54 -1.88 -8.21
C ASP A 135 -1.03 -1.60 -8.32
N LYS A 136 -0.64 -0.36 -8.65
CA LYS A 136 0.77 0.00 -8.87
C LYS A 136 1.54 0.25 -7.59
N LYS A 137 0.85 0.62 -6.49
CA LYS A 137 1.50 1.06 -5.26
C LYS A 137 0.73 0.62 -4.04
N ALA A 138 1.45 0.11 -3.05
CA ALA A 138 0.91 -0.30 -1.76
C ALA A 138 1.57 0.45 -0.61
N PHE A 139 0.83 0.60 0.48
CA PHE A 139 1.23 1.32 1.68
C PHE A 139 1.05 0.40 2.90
N LYS A 140 1.95 0.53 3.87
CA LYS A 140 1.90 -0.25 5.14
C LYS A 140 0.77 0.21 6.07
N GLY A 141 0.27 1.42 5.87
CA GLY A 141 -0.78 2.01 6.69
C GLY A 141 -1.50 3.13 5.95
N LEU A 142 -2.58 3.63 6.55
CA LEU A 142 -3.26 4.86 6.11
C LEU A 142 -2.53 6.13 6.57
N VAL A 143 -1.56 5.97 7.46
CA VAL A 143 -0.68 7.02 7.99
C VAL A 143 0.77 6.62 7.74
N VAL A 144 1.64 7.63 7.67
CA VAL A 144 3.09 7.48 7.47
C VAL A 144 3.79 7.41 8.82
#